data_AF-A0A849S0V5-F1
#
_entry.id   AF-A0A849S0V5-F1
#
_cell.length_a   1.000
_cell.length_b   1.000
_cell.length_c   1.000
_cell.angle_alpha   90.00
_cell.angle_beta   90.00
_cell.angle_gamma   90.00
#
_symmetry.space_group_name_H-M   'P 1'
#
loop_
_entity.id
_entity.type
_entity.pdbx_description
1 polymer ?
#
loop_
_entity_poly.entity_id
_entity_poly.type
_entity_poly.pdbx_seq_one_letter_code
_entity_poly.pdbx_strand_id
1 'polypeptide(L)'
;MTDTTNLYLLIFPERRVVKIGKADDIHNRIQTLRRWWGEADYGASYHLSATQDVIFKLEKSLHFLLSQYAVPFSEGDGRSELFSVAALEIALKHIDLYCSSASEVSQVKKGIPIPLPISSPPRRRNKNTVLLRKARAMAQGVTQIAEQFLRIDRLLIVLFRKQARIAYQYDIVGHYVYFRLRMPDVMRSNIDSDSIMSYFSFDIEDFSGRCGINSCSVTGVGDVVQFRIRLPSAEDISPWRELLSYFSCQSELLLKKIPQRSSAATSPIPLLDESKVWNNILSHYEESER
;
A
#
# COMPACT_ATOMS: atom_id res chain seq x y z
N MET A 1 -27.46 -25.42 -2.62
CA MET A 1 -26.86 -25.40 -3.97
C MET A 1 -25.91 -26.57 -4.02
N THR A 2 -26.04 -27.46 -5.00
CA THR A 2 -25.12 -28.61 -5.14
C THR A 2 -23.82 -28.10 -5.74
N ASP A 3 -22.76 -28.05 -4.94
CA ASP A 3 -21.43 -27.62 -5.40
C ASP A 3 -20.92 -28.62 -6.45
N THR A 4 -20.82 -28.15 -7.69
CA THR A 4 -20.33 -28.93 -8.83
C THR A 4 -18.86 -28.64 -9.07
N THR A 5 -18.10 -29.66 -9.43
CA THR A 5 -16.67 -29.57 -9.74
C THR A 5 -16.35 -30.46 -10.94
N ASN A 6 -15.11 -30.42 -11.42
CA ASN A 6 -14.69 -31.18 -12.59
C ASN A 6 -13.62 -32.20 -12.23
N LEU A 7 -13.76 -33.41 -12.76
CA LEU A 7 -12.64 -34.34 -12.98
C LEU A 7 -12.00 -33.98 -14.32
N TYR A 8 -10.67 -33.94 -14.37
CA TYR A 8 -9.91 -33.75 -15.60
C TYR A 8 -8.88 -34.86 -15.78
N LEU A 9 -8.60 -35.16 -17.05
CA LEU A 9 -7.48 -35.99 -17.48
C LEU A 9 -6.66 -35.14 -18.46
N LEU A 10 -5.60 -34.51 -17.94
CA LEU A 10 -4.73 -33.61 -18.70
C LEU A 10 -3.57 -34.38 -19.30
N ILE A 11 -3.43 -34.30 -20.62
CA ILE A 11 -2.33 -34.94 -21.35
C ILE A 11 -1.19 -33.93 -21.51
N PHE A 12 0.01 -34.34 -21.14
CA PHE A 12 1.24 -33.56 -21.34
C PHE A 12 2.14 -34.31 -22.35
N PRO A 13 2.05 -34.00 -23.66
CA PRO A 13 2.69 -34.79 -24.71
C PRO A 13 4.22 -34.85 -24.56
N GLU A 14 4.86 -33.73 -24.21
CA GLU A 14 6.31 -33.62 -24.06
C GLU A 14 6.87 -34.61 -23.03
N ARG A 15 6.10 -34.88 -21.98
CA ARG A 15 6.48 -35.77 -20.87
C ARG A 15 5.85 -37.15 -20.97
N ARG A 16 5.00 -37.39 -21.98
CA ARG A 16 4.25 -38.64 -22.19
C ARG A 16 3.52 -39.11 -20.92
N VAL A 17 2.93 -38.16 -20.19
CA VAL A 17 2.16 -38.42 -18.96
C VAL A 17 0.74 -37.90 -19.06
N VAL A 18 -0.15 -38.50 -18.29
CA VAL A 18 -1.50 -38.02 -18.04
C VAL A 18 -1.63 -37.65 -16.56
N LYS A 19 -2.17 -36.47 -16.29
CA LYS A 19 -2.53 -36.03 -14.94
C LYS A 19 -4.03 -36.21 -14.72
N ILE A 20 -4.41 -36.93 -13.68
CA ILE A 20 -5.81 -37.16 -13.34
C ILE A 20 -6.09 -36.45 -12.02
N GLY A 21 -6.98 -35.47 -12.02
CA GLY A 21 -7.30 -34.75 -10.79
C GLY A 21 -8.60 -33.97 -10.89
N LYS A 22 -8.94 -33.27 -9.81
CA LYS A 22 -10.15 -32.43 -9.76
C LYS A 22 -9.85 -30.94 -9.70
N ALA A 23 -10.72 -30.12 -10.29
CA ALA A 23 -10.68 -28.66 -10.17
C ALA A 23 -12.05 -28.03 -10.47
N ASP A 24 -12.36 -26.97 -9.72
CA ASP A 24 -13.52 -26.12 -10.01
C ASP A 24 -13.31 -25.31 -11.30
N ASP A 25 -12.07 -24.87 -11.52
CA ASP A 25 -11.61 -24.18 -12.73
C ASP A 25 -10.42 -24.95 -13.33
N ILE A 26 -10.69 -25.72 -14.39
CA ILE A 26 -9.69 -26.55 -15.08
C ILE A 26 -8.61 -25.66 -15.74
N HIS A 27 -8.97 -24.48 -16.22
CA HIS A 27 -8.04 -23.58 -16.93
C HIS A 27 -7.00 -23.00 -16.00
N ASN A 28 -7.44 -22.48 -14.86
CA ASN A 28 -6.54 -21.99 -13.82
C ASN A 28 -5.62 -23.12 -13.33
N ARG A 29 -6.16 -24.35 -13.23
CA ARG A 29 -5.36 -25.52 -12.88
C ARG A 29 -4.28 -25.81 -13.92
N ILE A 30 -4.61 -25.82 -15.22
CA ILE A 30 -3.63 -26.01 -16.31
C ILE A 30 -2.53 -24.93 -16.25
N GLN A 31 -2.90 -23.66 -16.06
CA GLN A 31 -1.92 -22.57 -15.97
C GLN A 31 -0.93 -22.74 -14.80
N THR A 32 -1.42 -23.20 -13.65
CA THR A 32 -0.59 -23.47 -12.47
C THR A 32 0.38 -24.63 -12.72
N LEU A 33 -0.08 -25.66 -13.43
CA LEU A 33 0.68 -26.86 -13.75
C LEU A 33 1.73 -26.65 -14.84
N ARG A 34 1.49 -25.72 -15.77
CA ARG A 34 2.37 -25.39 -16.90
C ARG A 34 3.83 -25.19 -16.49
N ARG A 35 4.07 -24.49 -15.37
CA ARG A 35 5.41 -24.22 -14.84
C ARG A 35 6.22 -25.50 -14.56
N TRP A 36 5.56 -26.58 -14.17
CA TRP A 36 6.20 -27.81 -13.73
C TRP A 36 6.21 -28.87 -14.84
N TRP A 37 5.11 -28.96 -15.58
CA TRP A 37 4.83 -30.12 -16.43
C TRP A 37 4.85 -29.81 -17.94
N GLY A 38 4.96 -28.54 -18.34
CA GLY A 38 4.94 -28.12 -19.73
C GLY A 38 3.51 -27.81 -20.22
N GLU A 39 3.35 -27.64 -21.53
CA GLU A 39 2.02 -27.39 -22.12
C GLU A 39 1.14 -28.63 -22.07
N ALA A 40 -0.11 -28.45 -21.62
CA ALA A 40 -1.13 -29.48 -21.73
C ALA A 40 -1.77 -29.43 -23.12
N ASP A 41 -2.05 -30.60 -23.70
CA ASP A 41 -2.82 -30.70 -24.95
C ASP A 41 -4.32 -30.61 -24.63
N TYR A 42 -4.89 -29.43 -24.84
CA TYR A 42 -6.31 -29.17 -24.59
C TYR A 42 -7.23 -30.07 -25.42
N GLY A 43 -6.88 -30.36 -26.69
CA GLY A 43 -7.72 -31.14 -27.59
C GLY A 43 -7.67 -32.64 -27.31
N ALA A 44 -6.51 -33.13 -26.86
CA ALA A 44 -6.34 -34.52 -26.47
C ALA A 44 -6.82 -34.82 -25.04
N SER A 45 -6.95 -33.81 -24.17
CA SER A 45 -7.39 -33.96 -22.77
C SER A 45 -8.89 -34.20 -22.62
N TYR A 46 -9.31 -34.64 -21.43
CA TYR A 46 -10.71 -34.98 -21.12
C TYR A 46 -11.20 -34.30 -19.84
N HIS A 47 -12.51 -34.11 -19.74
CA HIS A 47 -13.14 -33.61 -18.52
C HIS A 47 -14.54 -34.17 -18.30
N LEU A 48 -14.97 -34.15 -17.04
CA LEU A 48 -16.29 -34.59 -16.58
C LEU A 48 -16.75 -33.67 -15.43
N SER A 49 -17.99 -33.19 -15.48
CA SER A 49 -18.58 -32.35 -14.42
C SER A 49 -19.65 -33.12 -13.65
N ALA A 50 -19.57 -33.11 -12.32
CA ALA A 50 -20.56 -33.70 -11.42
C ALA A 50 -20.49 -33.03 -10.03
N THR A 51 -21.25 -33.52 -9.05
CA THR A 51 -21.16 -33.04 -7.66
C THR A 51 -19.78 -33.36 -7.07
N GLN A 52 -19.32 -32.53 -6.14
CA GLN A 52 -18.01 -32.67 -5.53
C GLN A 52 -17.77 -34.06 -4.91
N ASP A 53 -18.79 -34.64 -4.28
CA ASP A 53 -18.73 -35.94 -3.65
C ASP A 53 -18.49 -37.08 -4.66
N VAL A 54 -19.16 -37.01 -5.81
CA VAL A 54 -19.01 -37.96 -6.92
C VAL A 54 -17.62 -37.86 -7.53
N ILE A 55 -17.18 -36.65 -7.87
CA ILE A 55 -15.87 -36.42 -8.47
C ILE A 55 -14.74 -36.87 -7.53
N PHE A 56 -14.85 -36.59 -6.23
CA PHE A 56 -13.85 -37.01 -5.26
C PHE A 56 -13.73 -38.54 -5.17
N LYS A 57 -14.86 -39.25 -5.11
CA LYS A 57 -14.87 -40.72 -5.08
C LYS A 57 -14.29 -41.32 -6.36
N LEU A 58 -14.67 -40.77 -7.52
CA LEU A 58 -14.19 -41.23 -8.81
C LEU A 58 -12.70 -40.93 -9.03
N GLU A 59 -12.21 -39.76 -8.61
CA GLU A 59 -10.78 -39.43 -8.64
C GLU A 59 -9.98 -40.44 -7.81
N LYS A 60 -10.41 -40.71 -6.57
CA LYS A 60 -9.71 -41.63 -5.68
C LYS A 60 -9.72 -43.07 -6.19
N SER A 61 -10.83 -43.53 -6.77
CA SER A 61 -10.89 -44.87 -7.37
C SER A 61 -9.93 -44.98 -8.55
N LEU A 62 -9.84 -43.94 -9.40
CA LEU A 62 -8.89 -43.88 -10.50
C LEU A 62 -7.43 -43.87 -10.01
N HIS A 63 -7.09 -43.07 -9.01
CA HIS A 63 -5.73 -43.05 -8.46
C HIS A 63 -5.31 -44.41 -7.90
N PHE A 64 -6.23 -45.10 -7.22
CA PHE A 64 -5.99 -46.44 -6.70
C PHE A 64 -5.82 -47.46 -7.83
N LEU A 65 -6.77 -47.50 -8.78
CA LEU A 65 -6.78 -48.41 -9.92
C LEU A 65 -5.53 -48.25 -10.79
N LEU A 66 -5.07 -47.02 -10.97
CA LEU A 66 -3.98 -46.68 -11.88
C LEU A 66 -2.62 -46.58 -11.17
N SER A 67 -2.54 -46.93 -9.88
CA SER A 67 -1.32 -46.84 -9.08
C SER A 67 -0.10 -47.53 -9.72
N GLN A 68 -0.31 -48.65 -10.44
CA GLN A 68 0.75 -49.35 -11.19
C GLN A 68 1.33 -48.55 -12.38
N TYR A 69 0.59 -47.55 -12.86
CA TYR A 69 1.02 -46.65 -13.93
C TYR A 69 1.60 -45.32 -13.41
N ALA A 70 1.68 -45.14 -12.08
CA ALA A 70 2.17 -43.91 -11.49
C ALA A 70 3.63 -43.65 -11.89
N VAL A 71 3.93 -42.43 -12.32
CA VAL A 71 5.28 -42.04 -12.73
C VAL A 71 5.97 -41.31 -11.58
N PRO A 72 7.10 -41.83 -11.07
CA PRO A 72 7.80 -41.19 -9.95
C PRO A 72 8.53 -39.93 -10.41
N PHE A 73 8.19 -38.79 -9.80
CA PHE A 73 8.91 -37.53 -9.96
C PHE A 73 9.44 -37.03 -8.61
N SER A 74 10.66 -36.46 -8.60
CA SER A 74 11.32 -35.94 -7.40
C SER A 74 10.67 -34.66 -6.88
N GLU A 75 10.19 -33.79 -7.78
CA GLU A 75 9.59 -32.48 -7.46
C GLU A 75 8.42 -32.16 -8.39
N GLY A 76 7.54 -31.25 -7.96
CA GLY A 76 6.42 -30.72 -8.74
C GLY A 76 5.04 -30.93 -8.11
N ASP A 77 4.12 -30.00 -8.38
CA ASP A 77 2.75 -30.01 -7.85
C ASP A 77 1.91 -31.17 -8.42
N GLY A 78 1.28 -31.93 -7.53
CA GLY A 78 0.37 -33.02 -7.87
C GLY A 78 1.08 -34.22 -8.52
N ARG A 79 2.33 -34.49 -8.13
CA ARG A 79 3.13 -35.63 -8.62
C ARG A 79 2.51 -37.01 -8.36
N SER A 80 1.73 -37.15 -7.28
CA SER A 80 1.01 -38.39 -6.95
C SER A 80 -0.19 -38.68 -7.86
N GLU A 81 -0.48 -37.74 -8.76
CA GLU A 81 -1.64 -37.75 -9.65
C GLU A 81 -1.20 -37.85 -11.12
N LEU A 82 0.07 -38.20 -11.37
CA LEU A 82 0.67 -38.36 -12.69
C LEU A 82 0.88 -39.83 -13.02
N PHE A 83 0.39 -40.22 -14.19
CA PHE A 83 0.42 -41.58 -14.69
C PHE A 83 1.03 -41.60 -16.09
N SER A 84 1.56 -42.75 -16.50
CA SER A 84 1.95 -43.00 -17.89
C SER A 84 0.75 -42.81 -18.82
N VAL A 85 0.95 -42.33 -20.04
CA VAL A 85 -0.12 -42.22 -21.06
C VAL A 85 -0.82 -43.56 -21.31
N ALA A 86 -0.16 -44.69 -21.08
CA ALA A 86 -0.79 -46.02 -21.14
C ALA A 86 -2.00 -46.18 -20.19
N ALA A 87 -2.05 -45.41 -19.11
CA ALA A 87 -3.16 -45.40 -18.15
C ALA A 87 -4.45 -44.77 -18.71
N LEU A 88 -4.34 -43.94 -19.75
CA LEU A 88 -5.45 -43.13 -20.25
C LEU A 88 -6.64 -43.97 -20.70
N GLU A 89 -6.39 -45.00 -21.52
CA GLU A 89 -7.46 -45.86 -22.03
C GLU A 89 -8.19 -46.61 -20.90
N ILE A 90 -7.44 -47.04 -19.89
CA ILE A 90 -7.98 -47.74 -18.71
C ILE A 90 -8.82 -46.78 -17.86
N ALA A 91 -8.32 -45.56 -17.67
CA ALA A 91 -9.04 -44.51 -16.96
C ALA A 91 -10.39 -44.20 -17.63
N LEU A 92 -10.39 -44.02 -18.96
CA LEU A 92 -11.60 -43.74 -19.74
C LEU A 92 -12.61 -44.88 -19.66
N LYS A 93 -12.17 -46.14 -19.82
CA LYS A 93 -13.06 -47.31 -19.67
C LYS A 93 -13.70 -47.39 -18.28
N HIS A 94 -12.95 -47.04 -17.23
CA HIS A 94 -13.48 -47.01 -15.87
C HIS A 94 -14.52 -45.89 -15.67
N ILE A 95 -14.24 -44.70 -16.22
CA ILE A 95 -15.18 -43.58 -16.18
C ILE A 95 -16.45 -43.92 -16.96
N ASP A 96 -16.33 -44.50 -18.15
CA ASP A 96 -17.48 -44.89 -18.96
C ASP A 96 -18.35 -45.94 -18.26
N LEU A 97 -17.73 -46.93 -17.60
CA LEU A 97 -18.44 -47.90 -16.78
C LEU A 97 -19.19 -47.23 -15.63
N TYR A 98 -18.53 -46.29 -14.93
CA TYR A 98 -19.14 -45.54 -13.84
C TYR A 98 -20.35 -44.72 -14.33
N CYS A 99 -20.17 -43.93 -15.40
CA CYS A 99 -21.24 -43.14 -16.02
C CYS A 99 -22.40 -44.01 -16.53
N SER A 100 -22.12 -45.21 -17.03
CA SER A 100 -23.18 -46.14 -17.49
C SER A 100 -24.03 -46.69 -16.33
N SER A 101 -23.45 -46.76 -15.13
CA SER A 101 -24.15 -47.22 -13.91
C SER A 101 -24.82 -46.10 -13.10
N ALA A 102 -24.47 -44.84 -13.37
CA ALA A 102 -24.93 -43.66 -12.63
C ALA A 102 -25.59 -42.64 -13.57
N SER A 103 -26.92 -42.68 -13.69
CA SER A 103 -27.72 -41.82 -14.58
C SER A 103 -27.60 -40.32 -14.30
N GLU A 104 -27.09 -39.94 -13.12
CA GLU A 104 -26.94 -38.54 -12.67
C GLU A 104 -25.63 -37.88 -13.14
N VAL A 105 -24.73 -38.64 -13.78
CA VAL A 105 -23.40 -38.19 -14.18
C VAL A 105 -23.34 -38.01 -15.69
N SER A 106 -22.93 -36.82 -16.13
CA SER A 106 -22.72 -36.57 -17.56
C SER A 106 -21.65 -37.50 -18.15
N GLN A 107 -21.66 -37.73 -19.47
CA GLN A 107 -20.59 -38.50 -20.11
C GLN A 107 -19.28 -37.70 -20.13
N VAL A 108 -18.16 -38.42 -20.11
CA VAL A 108 -16.83 -37.80 -20.26
C VAL A 108 -16.74 -37.08 -21.61
N LYS A 109 -16.24 -35.85 -21.59
CA LYS A 109 -16.10 -35.01 -22.78
C LYS A 109 -14.63 -34.92 -23.17
N LYS A 110 -14.33 -35.23 -24.44
CA LYS A 110 -13.03 -35.01 -25.04
C LYS A 110 -12.88 -33.54 -25.43
N GLY A 111 -11.68 -33.01 -25.20
CA GLY A 111 -11.36 -31.61 -25.42
C GLY A 111 -11.73 -30.76 -24.22
N ILE A 112 -10.78 -29.95 -23.76
CA ILE A 112 -11.02 -28.87 -22.81
C ILE A 112 -11.24 -27.61 -23.65
N PRO A 113 -12.38 -26.91 -23.52
CA PRO A 113 -12.64 -25.70 -24.29
C PRO A 113 -11.50 -24.69 -24.12
N ILE A 114 -10.86 -24.27 -25.20
CA ILE A 114 -9.83 -23.23 -25.11
C ILE A 114 -10.56 -21.91 -24.81
N PRO A 115 -10.25 -21.22 -23.70
CA PRO A 115 -10.87 -19.95 -23.44
C PRO A 115 -10.37 -18.97 -24.51
N LEU A 116 -11.29 -18.22 -25.12
CA LEU A 116 -10.94 -17.02 -25.88
C LEU A 116 -9.97 -16.18 -25.03
N PRO A 117 -9.02 -15.43 -25.60
CA PRO A 117 -8.05 -14.66 -24.84
C PRO A 117 -8.76 -13.57 -24.05
N ILE A 118 -9.24 -13.93 -22.86
CA ILE A 118 -9.76 -13.01 -21.86
C ILE A 118 -8.52 -12.37 -21.26
N SER A 119 -8.49 -11.03 -21.31
CA SER A 119 -7.52 -10.19 -20.60
C SER A 119 -7.15 -10.83 -19.26
N SER A 120 -5.86 -11.03 -19.04
CA SER A 120 -5.28 -11.67 -17.84
C SER A 120 -6.12 -11.43 -16.58
N PRO A 121 -6.41 -12.48 -15.78
CA PRO A 121 -7.21 -12.34 -14.57
C PRO A 121 -6.60 -11.23 -13.69
N PRO A 122 -7.42 -10.45 -12.96
CA PRO A 122 -6.88 -9.41 -12.10
C PRO A 122 -5.89 -10.08 -11.16
N ARG A 123 -4.60 -9.74 -11.30
CA ARG A 123 -3.53 -10.25 -10.45
C ARG A 123 -4.00 -10.05 -9.02
N ARG A 124 -4.32 -11.13 -8.30
CA ARG A 124 -4.47 -11.09 -6.85
C ARG A 124 -3.16 -10.48 -6.35
N ARG A 125 -3.19 -9.19 -5.96
CA ARG A 125 -2.01 -8.49 -5.44
C ARG A 125 -1.52 -9.33 -4.28
N ASN A 126 -0.38 -9.98 -4.47
CA ASN A 126 0.19 -10.87 -3.48
C ASN A 126 0.36 -10.05 -2.19
N LYS A 127 -0.18 -10.51 -1.05
CA LYS A 127 -0.15 -9.75 0.21
C LYS A 127 1.28 -9.31 0.54
N ASN A 128 2.26 -10.15 0.17
CA ASN A 128 3.69 -9.87 0.28
C ASN A 128 4.14 -8.63 -0.51
N THR A 129 3.64 -8.44 -1.74
CA THR A 129 3.93 -7.21 -2.52
C THR A 129 3.35 -5.95 -1.88
N VAL A 130 2.20 -6.05 -1.22
CA VAL A 130 1.59 -4.91 -0.52
C VAL A 130 2.41 -4.53 0.71
N LEU A 131 2.84 -5.52 1.50
CA LEU A 131 3.69 -5.31 2.66
C LEU A 131 5.07 -4.75 2.28
N LEU A 132 5.70 -5.30 1.22
CA LEU A 132 6.98 -4.78 0.71
C LEU A 132 6.86 -3.34 0.20
N ARG A 133 5.74 -3.00 -0.46
CA ARG A 133 5.48 -1.62 -0.86
C ARG A 133 5.37 -0.69 0.35
N LYS A 134 4.60 -1.08 1.37
CA LYS A 134 4.46 -0.29 2.61
C LYS A 134 5.79 -0.13 3.34
N ALA A 135 6.60 -1.18 3.43
CA ALA A 135 7.93 -1.12 4.04
C ALA A 135 8.84 -0.10 3.31
N ARG A 136 8.81 -0.10 1.98
CA ARG A 136 9.56 0.88 1.17
C ARG A 136 9.03 2.31 1.35
N ALA A 137 7.71 2.49 1.34
CA ALA A 137 7.08 3.79 1.55
C ALA A 137 7.43 4.36 2.93
N MET A 138 7.41 3.53 3.98
CA MET A 138 7.81 3.91 5.34
C MET A 138 9.28 4.36 5.40
N ALA A 139 10.20 3.60 4.80
CA ALA A 139 11.62 3.97 4.77
C ALA A 139 11.86 5.27 3.99
N GLN A 140 11.13 5.48 2.89
CA GLN A 140 11.17 6.71 2.12
C GLN A 140 10.60 7.89 2.92
N GLY A 141 9.50 7.69 3.65
CA GLY A 141 8.89 8.69 4.52
C GLY A 141 9.84 9.18 5.61
N VAL A 142 10.56 8.26 6.28
CA VAL A 142 11.60 8.63 7.26
C VAL A 142 12.68 9.53 6.64
N THR A 143 13.12 9.19 5.42
CA THR A 143 14.13 9.97 4.70
C THR A 143 13.60 11.37 4.34
N GLN A 144 12.38 11.45 3.83
CA GLN A 144 11.72 12.72 3.48
C GLN A 144 11.53 13.62 4.70
N ILE A 145 11.11 13.07 5.83
CA ILE A 145 10.97 13.81 7.09
C ILE A 145 12.34 14.35 7.54
N ALA A 146 13.37 13.52 7.51
CA ALA A 146 14.73 13.96 7.86
C ALA A 146 15.20 15.11 6.95
N GLU A 147 14.94 15.03 5.64
CA GLU A 147 15.25 16.10 4.69
C GLU A 147 14.46 17.38 4.96
N GLN A 148 13.18 17.28 5.34
CA GLN A 148 12.36 18.43 5.71
C GLN A 148 12.91 19.11 6.97
N PHE A 149 13.25 18.36 8.01
CA PHE A 149 13.88 18.91 9.20
C PHE A 149 15.25 19.54 8.93
N LEU A 150 16.03 18.97 8.01
CA LEU A 150 17.27 19.61 7.54
C LEU A 150 17.00 20.97 6.89
N ARG A 151 15.87 21.16 6.18
CA ARG A 151 15.47 22.47 5.63
C ARG A 151 15.08 23.45 6.74
N ILE A 152 14.34 22.99 7.76
CA ILE A 152 14.00 23.77 8.95
C ILE A 152 15.28 24.23 9.67
N ASP A 153 16.21 23.31 9.92
CA ASP A 153 17.48 23.63 10.59
C ASP A 153 18.32 24.62 9.79
N ARG A 154 18.34 24.48 8.46
CA ARG A 154 18.99 25.47 7.58
C ARG A 154 18.34 26.85 7.69
N LEU A 155 17.01 26.92 7.77
CA LEU A 155 16.30 28.17 7.97
C LEU A 155 16.69 28.82 9.31
N LEU A 156 16.72 28.04 10.39
CA LEU A 156 17.18 28.48 11.70
C LEU A 156 18.62 29.01 11.66
N ILE A 157 19.53 28.30 10.98
CA ILE A 157 20.92 28.74 10.80
C ILE A 157 21.00 30.04 10.00
N VAL A 158 20.17 30.21 8.95
CA VAL A 158 20.10 31.46 8.18
C VAL A 158 19.63 32.61 9.07
N LEU A 159 18.58 32.40 9.88
CA LEU A 159 18.08 33.39 10.83
C LEU A 159 19.16 33.81 11.82
N PHE A 160 19.90 32.85 12.38
CA PHE A 160 21.02 33.14 13.27
C PHE A 160 22.12 33.96 12.59
N ARG A 161 22.52 33.59 11.36
CA ARG A 161 23.55 34.30 10.59
C ARG A 161 23.11 35.69 10.14
N LYS A 162 21.80 35.90 9.91
CA LYS A 162 21.22 37.14 9.40
C LYS A 162 20.46 37.94 10.47
N GLN A 163 20.68 37.63 11.75
CA GLN A 163 20.00 38.29 12.89
C GLN A 163 20.19 39.82 12.94
N ALA A 164 21.25 40.35 12.33
CA ALA A 164 21.48 41.80 12.20
C ALA A 164 20.64 42.47 11.11
N ARG A 165 19.98 41.70 10.24
CA ARG A 165 19.17 42.19 9.12
C ARG A 165 17.70 41.81 9.21
N ILE A 166 17.38 40.68 9.86
CA ILE A 166 16.03 40.15 9.94
C ILE A 166 15.51 40.40 11.35
N ALA A 167 14.49 41.27 11.46
CA ALA A 167 13.83 41.57 12.72
C ALA A 167 12.86 40.43 13.08
N TYR A 168 13.31 39.51 13.92
CA TYR A 168 12.50 38.41 14.44
C TYR A 168 12.47 38.34 15.96
N GLN A 169 11.41 37.74 16.49
CA GLN A 169 11.27 37.38 17.90
C GLN A 169 10.40 36.12 18.02
N TYR A 170 10.81 35.14 18.83
CA TYR A 170 10.02 33.94 19.08
C TYR A 170 9.72 33.73 20.56
N ASP A 171 8.59 33.09 20.86
CA ASP A 171 8.25 32.61 22.20
C ASP A 171 7.87 31.13 22.14
N ILE A 172 8.20 30.38 23.18
CA ILE A 172 7.75 28.99 23.35
C ILE A 172 6.71 28.99 24.47
N VAL A 173 5.46 28.66 24.15
CA VAL A 173 4.35 28.63 25.10
C VAL A 173 3.65 27.28 24.99
N GLY A 174 3.77 26.46 26.03
CA GLY A 174 3.29 25.08 26.01
C GLY A 174 3.95 24.28 24.89
N HIS A 175 3.13 23.73 23.98
CA HIS A 175 3.56 22.96 22.82
C HIS A 175 3.64 23.79 21.53
N TYR A 176 3.72 25.10 21.62
CA TYR A 176 3.74 25.97 20.45
C TYR A 176 4.96 26.90 20.46
N VAL A 177 5.56 27.05 19.29
CA VAL A 177 6.52 28.12 18.99
C VAL A 177 5.79 29.21 18.23
N TYR A 178 5.76 30.40 18.81
CA TYR A 178 5.22 31.60 18.18
C TYR A 178 6.38 32.40 17.60
N PHE A 179 6.69 32.17 16.33
CA PHE A 179 7.78 32.83 15.64
C PHE A 179 7.25 34.06 14.90
N ARG A 180 7.74 35.25 15.22
CA ARG A 180 7.25 36.52 14.64
C ARG A 180 8.35 37.23 13.88
N LEU A 181 7.99 37.78 12.74
CA LEU A 181 8.81 38.61 11.87
C LEU A 181 8.19 40.01 11.79
N ARG A 182 9.01 41.05 11.93
CA ARG A 182 8.62 42.43 11.63
C ARG A 182 9.14 42.80 10.24
N MET A 183 8.24 43.08 9.32
CA MET A 183 8.55 43.33 7.91
C MET A 183 7.60 44.40 7.34
N PRO A 184 8.11 45.35 6.52
CA PRO A 184 7.24 46.33 5.86
C PRO A 184 6.22 45.66 4.94
N ASP A 185 5.04 46.25 4.76
CA ASP A 185 3.94 45.69 3.94
C ASP A 185 4.38 45.30 2.52
N VAL A 186 5.29 46.07 1.91
CA VAL A 186 5.83 45.80 0.56
C VAL A 186 6.64 44.49 0.50
N MET A 187 7.27 44.09 1.60
CA MET A 187 7.95 42.79 1.70
C MET A 187 7.03 41.65 2.09
N ARG A 188 5.92 41.96 2.80
CA ARG A 188 4.95 40.96 3.24
C ARG A 188 4.25 40.28 2.07
N SER A 189 3.92 41.01 1.01
CA SER A 189 3.34 40.45 -0.23
C SER A 189 4.30 39.56 -1.02
N ASN A 190 5.61 39.66 -0.78
CA ASN A 190 6.64 38.87 -1.44
C ASN A 190 7.03 37.60 -0.67
N ILE A 191 6.52 37.43 0.56
CA ILE A 191 6.74 36.20 1.32
C ILE A 191 5.72 35.18 0.86
N ASP A 192 6.23 34.15 0.21
CA ASP A 192 5.49 32.92 -0.03
C ASP A 192 5.32 32.18 1.31
N SER A 193 4.30 32.58 2.06
CA SER A 193 3.94 31.95 3.34
C SER A 193 3.61 30.48 3.16
N ASP A 194 3.05 30.10 2.01
CA ASP A 194 2.70 28.72 1.68
C ASP A 194 3.97 27.89 1.51
N SER A 195 5.01 28.44 0.86
CA SER A 195 6.32 27.79 0.80
C SER A 195 6.92 27.58 2.19
N ILE A 196 6.78 28.52 3.13
CA ILE A 196 7.30 28.34 4.49
C ILE A 196 6.48 27.31 5.26
N MET A 197 5.14 27.37 5.16
CA MET A 197 4.25 26.39 5.79
C MET A 197 4.46 24.97 5.26
N SER A 198 4.84 24.83 3.98
CA SER A 198 5.15 23.53 3.40
C SER A 198 6.32 22.81 4.08
N TYR A 199 7.21 23.54 4.76
CA TYR A 199 8.34 22.93 5.49
C TYR A 199 7.87 22.20 6.74
N PHE A 200 6.70 22.57 7.26
CA PHE A 200 6.07 21.98 8.44
C PHE A 200 4.89 21.07 8.08
N SER A 201 4.78 20.70 6.79
CA SER A 201 3.80 19.75 6.27
C SER A 201 4.45 18.39 6.03
N PHE A 202 4.04 17.39 6.79
CA PHE A 202 4.61 16.05 6.80
C PHE A 202 3.61 15.03 6.25
N ASP A 203 4.03 14.26 5.26
CA ASP A 203 3.29 13.12 4.74
C ASP A 203 3.95 11.83 5.26
N ILE A 204 3.17 11.03 5.98
CA ILE A 204 3.67 9.83 6.67
C ILE A 204 2.88 8.63 6.19
N GLU A 205 3.55 7.64 5.62
CA GLU A 205 2.95 6.34 5.27
C GLU A 205 3.67 5.22 6.04
N ASP A 206 2.89 4.41 6.75
CA ASP A 206 3.38 3.28 7.53
C ASP A 206 2.47 2.04 7.39
N PHE A 207 2.67 1.04 8.26
CA PHE A 207 1.83 -0.14 8.26
C PHE A 207 0.39 0.13 8.74
N SER A 208 0.18 1.16 9.54
CA SER A 208 -1.13 1.59 10.06
C SER A 208 -1.94 2.40 9.04
N GLY A 209 -1.29 3.19 8.18
CA GLY A 209 -2.00 4.01 7.20
C GLY A 209 -1.14 5.09 6.55
N ARG A 210 -1.80 6.07 5.96
CA ARG A 210 -1.19 7.32 5.49
C ARG A 210 -1.82 8.49 6.22
N CYS A 211 -1.01 9.40 6.72
CA CYS A 211 -1.43 10.60 7.43
C CYS A 211 -0.67 11.82 6.87
N GLY A 212 -1.37 12.92 6.69
CA GLY A 212 -0.79 14.24 6.38
C GLY A 212 -0.96 15.14 7.60
N ILE A 213 0.12 15.81 8.01
CA ILE A 213 0.16 16.64 9.22
C ILE A 213 0.76 17.98 8.84
N ASN A 214 0.02 19.06 9.08
CA ASN A 214 0.58 20.40 9.03
C ASN A 214 0.70 20.95 10.45
N SER A 215 1.93 21.23 10.87
CA SER A 215 2.24 21.75 12.20
C SER A 215 2.35 23.27 12.22
N CYS A 216 2.11 23.99 11.12
CA CYS A 216 2.28 25.44 11.06
C CYS A 216 1.00 26.15 10.61
N SER A 217 0.67 27.24 11.28
CA SER A 217 -0.29 28.24 10.80
C SER A 217 0.37 29.61 10.74
N VAL A 218 -0.10 30.46 9.84
CA VAL A 218 0.39 31.83 9.66
C VAL A 218 -0.72 32.84 9.96
N THR A 219 -0.36 33.96 10.56
CA THR A 219 -1.25 35.09 10.81
C THR A 219 -0.44 36.36 10.62
N GLY A 220 -1.00 37.40 10.01
CA GLY A 220 -0.29 38.66 9.91
C GLY A 220 -1.20 39.86 10.09
N VAL A 221 -0.70 40.86 10.79
CA VAL A 221 -1.41 42.11 11.13
C VAL A 221 -0.40 43.25 11.00
N GLY A 222 -0.71 44.25 10.17
CA GLY A 222 0.22 45.33 9.85
C GLY A 222 1.59 44.81 9.41
N ASP A 223 2.64 45.31 10.05
CA ASP A 223 4.04 44.97 9.79
C ASP A 223 4.51 43.66 10.46
N VAL A 224 3.62 42.88 11.09
CA VAL A 224 3.98 41.66 11.80
C VAL A 224 3.39 40.43 11.12
N VAL A 225 4.23 39.42 10.87
CA VAL A 225 3.83 38.08 10.46
C VAL A 225 4.23 37.10 11.56
N GLN A 226 3.27 36.30 12.02
CA GLN A 226 3.42 35.28 13.05
C GLN A 226 3.21 33.89 12.45
N PHE A 227 4.19 33.02 12.62
CA PHE A 227 4.08 31.58 12.39
C PHE A 227 3.88 30.90 13.73
N ARG A 228 2.75 30.21 13.90
CA ARG A 228 2.48 29.35 15.04
C ARG A 228 2.83 27.93 14.65
N ILE A 229 3.85 27.36 15.29
CA ILE A 229 4.36 26.03 14.99
C ILE A 229 4.03 25.12 16.18
N ARG A 230 3.23 24.07 15.95
CA ARG A 230 2.91 23.02 16.91
C ARG A 230 4.08 22.05 17.03
N LEU A 231 4.63 21.95 18.23
CA LEU A 231 5.57 20.89 18.60
C LEU A 231 4.78 19.62 18.95
N PRO A 232 5.27 18.43 18.57
CA PRO A 232 4.65 17.16 18.96
C PRO A 232 4.55 17.07 20.50
N SER A 233 3.34 16.85 21.03
CA SER A 233 3.11 16.76 22.49
C SER A 233 3.25 15.32 23.00
N ALA A 234 3.50 15.18 24.30
CA ALA A 234 3.51 13.90 24.98
C ALA A 234 2.13 13.23 25.06
N GLU A 235 1.06 14.00 24.83
CA GLU A 235 -0.34 13.55 24.90
C GLU A 235 -0.85 12.97 23.56
N ASP A 236 -0.13 13.17 22.45
CA ASP A 236 -0.51 12.63 21.16
C ASP A 236 -0.25 11.10 21.12
N ILE A 237 -1.29 10.29 20.92
CA ILE A 237 -1.23 8.80 20.93
C ILE A 237 -0.91 8.23 19.53
N SER A 238 -0.32 9.04 18.66
CA SER A 238 -0.15 8.65 17.25
C SER A 238 1.20 7.96 16.98
N PRO A 239 1.25 6.87 16.19
CA PRO A 239 2.48 6.08 15.97
C PRO A 239 3.61 6.82 15.22
N TRP A 240 3.32 7.96 14.60
CA TRP A 240 4.31 8.83 13.95
C TRP A 240 4.90 9.87 14.89
N ARG A 241 4.39 9.97 16.11
CA ARG A 241 4.83 10.97 17.09
C ARG A 241 6.30 10.80 17.41
N GLU A 242 6.78 9.58 17.60
CA GLU A 242 8.15 9.31 18.05
C GLU A 242 9.16 9.84 17.03
N LEU A 243 8.89 9.61 15.75
CA LEU A 243 9.72 10.09 14.65
C LEU A 243 9.75 11.62 14.59
N LEU A 244 8.57 12.25 14.56
CA LEU A 244 8.49 13.71 14.52
C LEU A 244 9.04 14.35 15.79
N SER A 245 8.82 13.73 16.96
CA SER A 245 9.28 14.23 18.25
C SER A 245 10.80 14.23 18.34
N TYR A 246 11.47 13.17 17.84
CA TYR A 246 12.93 13.14 17.79
C TYR A 246 13.49 14.33 17.01
N PHE A 247 13.06 14.50 15.76
CA PHE A 247 13.55 15.59 14.92
C PHE A 247 13.13 16.97 15.44
N SER A 248 11.88 17.12 15.90
CA SER A 248 11.40 18.37 16.50
C SER A 248 12.24 18.77 17.72
N CYS A 249 12.61 17.81 18.55
CA CYS A 249 13.47 18.05 19.70
C CYS A 249 14.86 18.56 19.27
N GLN A 250 15.44 18.00 18.20
CA GLN A 250 16.73 18.49 17.69
C GLN A 250 16.63 19.91 17.15
N SER A 251 15.59 20.23 16.37
CA SER A 251 15.37 21.59 15.88
C SER A 251 15.04 22.58 17.00
N GLU A 252 14.36 22.15 18.07
CA GLU A 252 14.11 22.98 19.26
C GLU A 252 15.42 23.29 20.01
N LEU A 253 16.31 22.30 20.16
CA LEU A 253 17.64 22.50 20.72
C LEU A 253 18.47 23.50 19.89
N LEU A 254 18.36 23.44 18.56
CA LEU A 254 18.99 24.42 17.68
C LEU A 254 18.35 25.81 17.84
N LEU A 255 17.02 25.90 17.87
CA LEU A 255 16.29 27.14 18.09
C LEU A 255 16.71 27.82 19.40
N LYS A 256 16.85 27.07 20.48
CA LYS A 256 17.31 27.59 21.79
C LYS A 256 18.73 28.17 21.78
N LYS A 257 19.54 27.86 20.76
CA LYS A 257 20.88 28.48 20.57
C LYS A 257 20.82 29.81 19.84
N ILE A 258 19.68 30.14 19.22
CA ILE A 258 19.44 31.39 18.52
C ILE A 258 18.91 32.41 19.54
N PRO A 259 19.30 33.69 19.47
CA PRO A 259 18.75 34.68 20.39
C PRO A 259 17.24 34.81 20.19
N GLN A 260 16.50 34.81 21.30
CA GLN A 260 15.04 34.86 21.31
C GLN A 260 14.48 36.08 20.56
N ARG A 261 15.22 37.19 20.61
CA ARG A 261 14.98 38.40 19.83
C ARG A 261 16.24 38.74 19.05
N SER A 262 16.09 38.89 17.75
CA SER A 262 17.18 39.32 16.85
C SER A 262 17.72 40.71 17.21
N SER A 263 18.98 40.99 16.84
CA SER A 263 19.56 42.33 17.03
C SER A 263 18.92 43.40 16.14
N ALA A 264 18.29 43.00 15.02
CA ALA A 264 17.54 43.90 14.16
C ALA A 264 16.18 44.35 14.76
N ALA A 265 15.62 43.60 15.71
CA ALA A 265 14.38 43.97 16.39
C ALA A 265 14.65 44.96 17.54
N THR A 266 14.65 46.26 17.21
CA THR A 266 14.93 47.36 18.15
C THR A 266 13.89 47.51 19.25
N SER A 267 12.66 47.05 19.01
CA SER A 267 11.57 46.99 19.99
C SER A 267 10.94 45.60 20.00
N PRO A 268 10.29 45.19 21.12
CA PRO A 268 9.56 43.92 21.17
C PRO A 268 8.56 43.78 20.02
N ILE A 269 8.44 42.57 19.47
CA ILE A 269 7.44 42.24 18.45
C ILE A 269 6.22 41.63 19.16
N PRO A 270 5.03 42.23 19.03
CA PRO A 270 3.85 41.78 19.77
C PRO A 270 3.40 40.38 19.33
N LEU A 271 2.93 39.58 20.28
CA LEU A 271 2.26 38.32 19.99
C LEU A 271 0.87 38.61 19.41
N LEU A 272 0.53 37.97 18.30
CA LEU A 272 -0.77 38.12 17.65
C LEU A 272 -1.75 37.10 18.24
N ASP A 273 -2.88 37.58 18.72
CA ASP A 273 -4.00 36.75 19.19
C ASP A 273 -4.94 36.48 18.01
N GLU A 274 -4.88 35.27 17.46
CA GLU A 274 -5.67 34.86 16.29
C GLU A 274 -7.17 35.12 16.48
N SER A 275 -7.71 34.91 17.68
CA SER A 275 -9.14 35.09 17.95
C SER A 275 -9.56 36.56 17.79
N LYS A 276 -8.73 37.48 18.27
CA LYS A 276 -8.95 38.93 18.13
C LYS A 276 -8.72 39.39 16.70
N VAL A 277 -7.76 38.79 15.99
CA VAL A 277 -7.50 39.12 14.58
C VAL A 277 -8.68 38.73 13.71
N TRP A 278 -9.21 37.51 13.86
CA TRP A 278 -10.40 37.07 13.12
C TRP A 278 -11.63 37.91 13.44
N ASN A 279 -11.86 38.24 14.71
CA ASN A 279 -12.98 39.10 15.11
C ASN A 279 -12.86 40.51 14.53
N ASN A 280 -11.66 41.08 14.44
CA ASN A 280 -11.43 42.39 13.83
C ASN A 280 -11.58 42.37 12.29
N ILE A 281 -11.19 41.27 11.63
CA ILE A 281 -11.43 41.11 10.19
C ILE A 281 -12.94 41.02 9.93
N LEU A 282 -13.65 40.19 10.69
CA LEU A 282 -15.10 40.00 10.55
C LEU A 282 -15.88 41.29 10.84
N SER A 283 -15.51 42.06 11.87
CA SER A 283 -16.17 43.34 12.16
C SER A 283 -15.92 44.41 11.10
N HIS A 284 -14.71 44.46 10.50
CA HIS A 284 -14.44 45.36 9.37
C HIS A 284 -15.20 44.96 8.10
N TYR A 285 -15.44 43.67 7.87
CA TYR A 285 -16.30 43.22 6.77
C TYR A 285 -17.75 43.67 6.98
N GLU A 286 -18.31 43.52 8.20
CA GLU A 286 -19.67 43.94 8.53
C GLU A 286 -19.88 45.48 8.48
N GLU A 287 -18.83 46.27 8.73
CA GLU A 287 -18.86 47.74 8.57
C GLU A 287 -18.71 48.19 7.11
N SER A 288 -18.05 47.39 6.25
CA SER A 288 -17.89 47.70 4.82
C SER A 288 -19.09 47.33 3.94
N GLU A 289 -20.02 46.53 4.46
CA GLU A 289 -21.29 46.17 3.81
C GLU A 289 -22.49 47.05 4.26
N ARG A 290 -22.24 48.10 5.05
CA ARG A 290 -23.22 49.15 5.40
C ARG A 290 -22.93 50.46 4.69
#